data_AF-A0A3B8N5G9-F1
#
_entry.id   AF-A0A3B8N5G9-F1
#
_cell.length_a   1.000
_cell.length_b   1.000
_cell.length_c   1.000
_cell.angle_alpha   90.00
_cell.angle_beta   90.00
_cell.angle_gamma   90.00
#
_symmetry.space_group_name_H-M   'P 1'
#
loop_
_entity.id
_entity.type
_entity.pdbx_description
1 polymer ?
#
loop_
_entity_poly.entity_id
_entity_poly.type
_entity_poly.pdbx_seq_one_letter_code
_entity_poly.pdbx_strand_id
1 'polypeptide(L)' 'VIKDLVKIGAVVHAHTFIPLPQTPFLYKPPVKLSGDLIKLIKSLTGKGLLFGDWEAQQKLSQKIYNYFKS' A
#
# COMPACT_ATOMS: atom_id res chain seq x y z
N VAL A 1 -13.00 -1.49 -8.84
CA VAL A 1 -11.98 -2.55 -9.02
C VAL A 1 -11.86 -3.47 -7.79
N ILE A 2 -11.24 -3.07 -6.66
CA ILE A 2 -11.03 -3.98 -5.50
C ILE A 2 -12.32 -4.66 -5.05
N LYS A 3 -13.40 -3.89 -4.86
CA LYS A 3 -14.71 -4.42 -4.45
C LYS A 3 -15.29 -5.39 -5.47
N ASP A 4 -15.08 -5.14 -6.77
CA ASP A 4 -15.63 -5.97 -7.85
C ASP A 4 -14.88 -7.30 -7.94
N LEU A 5 -13.56 -7.28 -7.76
CA LEU A 5 -12.72 -8.48 -7.70
C LEU A 5 -13.06 -9.35 -6.48
N VAL A 6 -13.26 -8.73 -5.32
CA VAL A 6 -13.67 -9.45 -4.11
C VAL A 6 -15.04 -10.11 -4.28
N LYS A 7 -15.98 -9.45 -4.99
CA LYS A 7 -17.32 -10.02 -5.27
C LYS A 7 -17.27 -11.30 -6.12
N ILE A 8 -16.26 -11.47 -6.97
CA ILE A 8 -16.09 -12.67 -7.81
C ILE A 8 -15.19 -13.73 -7.14
N GLY A 9 -14.86 -13.56 -5.85
CA GLY A 9 -14.11 -14.53 -5.06
C GLY A 9 -12.60 -14.32 -5.02
N ALA A 10 -12.09 -13.21 -5.54
CA ALA A 10 -10.65 -12.93 -5.47
C ALA A 10 -10.22 -12.53 -4.04
N VAL A 11 -9.04 -12.99 -3.64
CA VAL A 11 -8.33 -12.53 -2.45
C VAL A 11 -7.26 -11.54 -2.86
N VAL A 12 -7.24 -10.36 -2.24
CA VAL A 12 -6.37 -9.26 -2.65
C VAL A 12 -5.10 -9.25 -1.81
N HIS A 13 -3.93 -9.31 -2.47
CA HIS A 13 -2.65 -9.04 -1.82
C HIS A 13 -2.29 -7.57 -1.98
N ALA A 14 -2.35 -6.80 -0.89
CA ALA A 14 -2.10 -5.37 -0.90
C ALA A 14 -0.66 -5.04 -0.49
N HIS A 15 -0.02 -4.18 -1.27
CA HIS A 15 1.29 -3.58 -0.99
C HIS A 15 1.25 -2.08 -1.22
N THR A 16 2.13 -1.37 -0.55
CA THR A 16 2.36 0.05 -0.78
C THR A 16 3.60 0.24 -1.63
N PHE A 17 3.55 1.20 -2.55
CA PHE A 17 4.71 1.62 -3.31
C PHE A 17 5.86 2.07 -2.41
N ILE A 18 7.06 1.56 -2.68
CA ILE A 18 8.31 1.94 -1.99
C ILE A 18 9.27 2.51 -3.06
N PRO A 19 9.81 3.73 -2.86
CA PRO A 19 10.82 4.30 -3.75
C PRO A 19 12.17 3.61 -3.50
N LEU A 20 12.57 2.69 -4.38
CA LEU A 20 13.79 1.90 -4.19
C LEU A 20 15.02 2.61 -4.76
N PRO A 21 16.20 2.47 -4.11
CA PRO A 21 17.48 2.96 -4.64
C PRO A 21 17.77 2.40 -6.03
N GLN A 22 18.52 3.17 -6.83
CA GLN A 22 18.91 2.77 -8.19
C GLN A 22 17.73 2.54 -9.15
N THR A 23 16.54 3.05 -8.82
CA THR A 23 15.39 3.07 -9.73
C THR A 23 15.05 4.50 -10.14
N PRO A 24 14.43 4.72 -11.32
CA PRO A 24 13.89 6.02 -11.70
C PRO A 24 12.84 6.58 -10.73
N PHE A 25 12.34 5.73 -9.82
CA PHE A 25 11.30 6.08 -8.86
C PHE A 25 11.83 6.41 -7.46
N LEU A 26 13.15 6.44 -7.26
CA LEU A 26 13.79 6.76 -5.98
C LEU A 26 13.27 8.08 -5.38
N TYR A 27 13.08 9.09 -6.22
CA TYR A 27 12.62 10.42 -5.77
C TYR A 27 11.10 10.61 -5.91
N LYS A 28 10.35 9.54 -6.20
CA LYS A 28 8.89 9.64 -6.22
C LYS A 28 8.38 9.68 -4.78
N PRO A 29 7.52 10.67 -4.45
CA PRO A 29 7.01 10.78 -3.10
C PRO A 29 6.10 9.58 -2.77
N PRO A 30 6.18 9.04 -1.53
CA PRO A 30 5.22 8.08 -1.02
C PRO A 30 3.80 8.65 -1.08
N VAL A 31 2.85 7.85 -1.54
CA VAL A 31 1.45 8.26 -1.59
C VAL A 31 0.79 7.99 -0.24
N LYS A 32 0.13 9.01 0.33
CA LYS A 32 -0.73 8.82 1.51
C LYS A 32 -2.03 8.14 1.10
N LEU A 33 -2.38 7.05 1.78
CA LEU A 33 -3.68 6.40 1.59
C LEU A 33 -4.79 7.28 2.16
N SER A 34 -5.88 7.45 1.41
CA SER A 34 -7.05 8.17 1.91
C SER A 34 -7.71 7.40 3.07
N GLY A 35 -8.40 8.12 3.96
CA GLY A 35 -9.10 7.51 5.10
C GLY A 35 -10.12 6.45 4.67
N ASP A 36 -10.83 6.68 3.56
CA ASP A 36 -11.80 5.73 3.03
C ASP A 36 -11.16 4.46 2.47
N LEU A 37 -10.00 4.59 1.82
CA LEU A 37 -9.24 3.44 1.35
C LEU A 37 -8.71 2.61 2.53
N ILE A 38 -8.21 3.26 3.59
CA ILE A 38 -7.77 2.58 4.81
C ILE A 38 -8.93 1.81 5.46
N LYS A 39 -10.11 2.44 5.58
CA LYS A 39 -11.32 1.78 6.11
C LYS A 39 -11.69 0.56 5.28
N LEU A 40 -11.66 0.68 3.95
CA LEU A 40 -11.94 -0.42 3.03
C LEU A 40 -10.94 -1.58 3.22
N ILE A 41 -9.64 -1.28 3.22
CA ILE A 41 -8.58 -2.28 3.37
C ILE A 41 -8.75 -3.03 4.70
N LYS A 42 -8.91 -2.30 5.82
CA LYS A 42 -9.11 -2.91 7.14
C LYS A 42 -10.36 -3.78 7.20
N SER A 43 -11.46 -3.33 6.60
CA SER A 43 -12.71 -4.11 6.54
C SER A 43 -12.53 -5.43 5.77
N LEU A 44 -11.79 -5.40 4.65
CA LEU A 44 -11.50 -6.59 3.85
C LEU A 44 -10.51 -7.53 4.54
N THR A 45 -9.51 -6.99 5.25
CA THR A 45 -8.58 -7.78 6.06
C THR A 45 -9.29 -8.54 7.17
N GLY A 46 -10.21 -7.89 7.89
CA GLY A 46 -11.01 -8.58 8.92
C GLY A 46 -11.90 -9.70 8.38
N LYS A 47 -12.18 -9.70 7.08
CA LYS A 47 -12.96 -10.75 6.38
C LYS A 47 -12.08 -11.83 5.73
N GLY A 48 -10.76 -11.73 5.83
CA GLY A 48 -9.83 -12.64 5.13
C GLY A 48 -9.78 -12.45 3.61
N LEU A 49 -10.36 -11.37 3.09
CA LEU A 49 -10.45 -11.08 1.65
C LEU A 49 -9.29 -10.20 1.15
N LEU A 50 -8.47 -9.69 2.08
CA LEU A 50 -7.29 -8.90 1.77
C LEU A 50 -6.18 -9.17 2.80
N PHE A 51 -4.96 -9.38 2.33
CA PHE A 51 -3.77 -9.54 3.19
C PHE A 51 -2.56 -8.77 2.62
N GLY A 52 -1.46 -8.73 3.36
CA GLY A 52 -0.20 -8.09 2.97
C GLY A 52 0.27 -6.98 3.92
N ASP A 53 1.52 -6.57 3.77
CA ASP A 53 2.23 -5.69 4.70
C ASP A 53 2.15 -4.20 4.32
N TRP A 54 1.08 -3.79 3.67
CA TRP A 54 0.89 -2.43 3.13
C TRP A 54 1.12 -1.32 4.17
N GLU A 55 0.77 -1.53 5.45
CA GLU A 55 0.97 -0.53 6.51
C GLU A 55 2.45 -0.38 6.90
N ALA A 56 3.16 -1.51 7.05
CA ALA A 56 4.59 -1.49 7.33
C ALA A 56 5.36 -0.86 6.14
N GLN A 57 4.95 -1.19 4.92
CA GLN A 57 5.52 -0.65 3.69
C GLN A 57 5.24 0.85 3.51
N GLN A 58 4.08 1.38 3.93
CA GLN A 58 3.82 2.84 3.99
C GLN A 58 4.90 3.53 4.83
N LYS A 59 5.15 3.01 6.05
CA LYS A 59 6.14 3.58 6.98
C LYS A 59 7.55 3.48 6.40
N LEU A 60 7.89 2.34 5.80
CA LEU A 60 9.20 2.13 5.16
C LEU A 60 9.41 3.06 3.95
N SER A 61 8.40 3.20 3.11
CA SER A 61 8.40 4.10 1.95
C SER A 61 8.72 5.54 2.36
N GLN A 62 8.09 6.03 3.43
CA GLN A 62 8.37 7.36 3.98
C GLN A 62 9.80 7.50 4.51
N LYS A 63 10.32 6.47 5.19
CA LYS A 63 11.70 6.47 5.70
C LYS A 63 12.71 6.54 4.57
N ILE A 64 12.57 5.71 3.54
CA ILE A 64 13.49 5.68 2.40
C ILE A 64 13.44 7.01 1.64
N TYR A 65 12.24 7.53 1.36
CA TYR A 65 12.10 8.82 0.70
C TYR A 65 12.78 9.96 1.48
N ASN A 66 12.61 9.99 2.80
CA ASN A 66 13.24 11.00 3.63
C ASN A 66 14.78 10.88 3.63
N TYR A 67 15.31 9.65 3.68
CA TYR A 67 16.75 9.39 3.70
C TYR A 67 17.48 9.88 2.44
N PHE A 68 16.86 9.74 1.26
CA PHE A 68 17.45 10.18 -0.01
C PHE A 68 17.10 11.63 -0.40
N LYS A 69 16.13 12.25 0.29
CA LYS A 69 15.74 13.66 0.07
C LYS A 69 16.62 14.63 0.85
N SER A 70 17.13 14.22 2.01
CA SER A 70 18.10 14.97 2.84
C SER A 70 19.49 14.97 2.24
#